data_AF-A0A352IRN6-F1
#
_entry.id   AF-A0A352IRN6-F1
#
_cell.length_a   1.000
_cell.length_b   1.000
_cell.length_c   1.000
_cell.angle_alpha   90.00
_cell.angle_beta   90.00
_cell.angle_gamma   90.00
#
_symmetry.space_group_name_H-M   'P 1'
#
loop_
_entity.id
_entity.type
_entity.pdbx_description
1 polymer ?
#
loop_
_entity_poly.entity_id
_entity_poly.type
_entity_poly.pdbx_seq_one_letter_code
_entity_poly.pdbx_strand_id
1 'polypeptide(L)'
;MALAPTDYHGALHYEEKLWGEIKKSYTNFADGDVIFAKVTPCFENGKAAIVRDMPAGIGAGSSEFYVLRPASKEISSSLLFAIIKT
;
A
#
# COMPACT_ATOMS: atom_id res chain seq x y z
N MET A 1 -0.23 4.15 -9.38
CA MET A 1 -0.03 4.48 -7.94
C MET A 1 0.16 6.00 -7.77
N ALA A 2 -0.90 6.79 -7.95
CA ALA A 2 -0.79 8.26 -7.96
C ALA A 2 -0.67 8.85 -6.55
N LEU A 3 -1.33 8.23 -5.58
CA LEU A 3 -1.49 8.74 -4.22
C LEU A 3 -0.50 8.17 -3.19
N ALA A 4 0.42 7.30 -3.65
CA ALA A 4 1.45 6.73 -2.78
C ALA A 4 2.65 7.68 -2.69
N PRO A 5 3.17 7.93 -1.47
CA PRO A 5 4.31 8.80 -1.23
C PRO A 5 5.62 8.20 -1.77
N THR A 6 6.58 9.09 -2.04
CA THR A 6 7.96 8.71 -2.42
C THR A 6 8.93 8.81 -1.24
N ASP A 7 8.60 9.53 -0.17
CA ASP A 7 9.39 9.64 1.05
C ASP A 7 9.00 8.56 2.08
N TYR A 8 9.80 8.41 3.14
CA TYR A 8 9.58 7.41 4.20
C TYR A 8 8.44 7.78 5.15
N HIS A 9 8.15 9.07 5.28
CA HIS A 9 7.19 9.61 6.24
C HIS A 9 5.91 10.16 5.59
N GLY A 10 5.78 10.09 4.27
CA GLY A 10 4.61 10.57 3.57
C GLY A 10 3.38 9.77 3.91
N ALA A 11 2.26 10.47 3.95
CA ALA A 11 0.96 9.84 4.13
C ALA A 11 0.51 9.17 2.83
N LEU A 12 -0.16 8.03 2.97
CA LEU A 12 -0.92 7.46 1.86
C LEU A 12 -2.20 8.27 1.68
N HIS A 13 -2.35 8.92 0.53
CA HIS A 13 -3.59 9.60 0.20
C HIS A 13 -4.61 8.63 -0.39
N TYR A 14 -5.89 8.87 -0.16
CA TYR A 14 -6.99 8.04 -0.65
C TYR A 14 -8.26 8.87 -0.88
N GLU A 15 -9.20 8.26 -1.59
CA GLU A 15 -10.57 8.76 -1.76
C GLU A 15 -11.53 7.73 -1.17
N GLU A 16 -12.57 8.19 -0.48
CA GLU A 16 -13.62 7.32 0.04
C GLU A 16 -14.62 6.94 -1.06
N LYS A 17 -14.90 5.64 -1.18
CA LYS A 17 -15.89 5.08 -2.10
C LYS A 17 -16.63 3.92 -1.47
N LEU A 18 -17.81 3.60 -2.00
CA LEU A 18 -18.56 2.44 -1.55
C LEU A 18 -17.79 1.14 -1.88
N TRP A 19 -17.65 0.25 -0.90
CA TRP A 19 -16.90 -1.00 -1.08
C TRP A 19 -17.38 -1.82 -2.28
N GLY A 20 -18.70 -1.83 -2.54
CA GLY A 20 -19.29 -2.53 -3.68
C GLY A 20 -18.75 -2.08 -5.04
N GLU A 21 -18.33 -0.83 -5.18
CA GLU A 21 -17.82 -0.23 -6.42
C GLU A 21 -16.36 -0.60 -6.68
N ILE A 22 -15.57 -0.79 -5.62
CA ILE A 22 -14.11 -0.95 -5.72
C ILE A 22 -13.62 -2.39 -5.48
N LYS A 23 -14.36 -3.23 -4.74
CA LYS A 23 -13.85 -4.54 -4.28
C LYS A 23 -13.50 -5.56 -5.36
N LYS A 24 -14.08 -5.46 -6.56
CA LYS A 24 -13.93 -6.45 -7.64
C LYS A 24 -12.83 -6.11 -8.64
N SER A 25 -12.65 -4.83 -8.93
CA SER A 25 -11.81 -4.37 -10.04
C SER A 25 -10.43 -3.90 -9.61
N TYR A 26 -10.15 -3.92 -8.30
CA TYR A 26 -8.95 -3.34 -7.71
C TYR A 26 -8.24 -4.34 -6.79
N THR A 27 -6.97 -4.08 -6.52
CA THR A 27 -6.17 -4.86 -5.58
C THR A 27 -6.52 -4.44 -4.18
N ASN A 28 -7.00 -5.38 -3.38
CA ASN A 28 -7.41 -5.15 -2.00
C ASN A 28 -6.21 -5.17 -1.06
N PHE A 29 -6.21 -4.26 -0.10
CA PHE A 29 -5.23 -4.16 0.97
C PHE A 29 -5.93 -3.75 2.27
N ALA A 30 -5.23 -3.88 3.39
CA ALA A 30 -5.72 -3.54 4.72
C ALA A 30 -4.65 -2.79 5.52
N ASP A 31 -5.08 -2.17 6.61
CA ASP A 31 -4.16 -1.56 7.57
C ASP A 31 -3.13 -2.59 8.05
N GLY A 32 -1.87 -2.16 8.11
CA GLY A 32 -0.72 -3.02 8.41
C GLY A 32 -0.07 -3.67 7.18
N ASP A 33 -0.69 -3.61 6.00
CA ASP A 33 -0.02 -4.03 4.77
C ASP A 33 1.05 -3.00 4.34
N VAL A 34 2.07 -3.46 3.61
CA VAL A 34 2.99 -2.59 2.86
C VAL A 34 2.67 -2.70 1.39
N ILE A 35 2.42 -1.58 0.73
CA ILE A 35 2.17 -1.52 -0.71
C ILE A 35 3.35 -0.90 -1.44
N PHE A 36 3.73 -1.43 -2.59
CA PHE A 36 4.83 -0.87 -3.40
C PHE A 36 4.64 -1.10 -4.90
N ALA A 37 5.13 -0.18 -5.73
CA ALA A 37 4.89 -0.20 -7.17
C ALA A 37 5.50 -1.44 -7.87
N LYS A 38 4.80 -1.98 -8.87
CA LYS A 38 5.28 -3.08 -9.74
C LYS A 38 6.06 -2.58 -10.95
N VAL A 39 5.65 -1.43 -11.49
CA VAL A 39 6.05 -0.95 -12.82
C VAL A 39 7.03 0.21 -12.69
N THR A 40 8.00 0.29 -13.60
CA THR A 40 8.94 1.41 -13.72
C THR A 40 8.25 2.63 -14.37
N PRO A 41 8.65 3.87 -14.05
CA PRO A 41 9.74 4.25 -13.16
C PRO A 41 9.34 4.26 -11.66
N CYS A 42 8.08 3.98 -11.31
CA CYS A 42 7.61 4.09 -9.93
C CYS A 42 8.31 3.13 -8.96
N PHE A 43 8.66 1.93 -9.43
CA PHE A 43 9.44 0.97 -8.66
C PHE A 43 10.84 1.51 -8.33
N GLU A 44 11.57 2.00 -9.34
CA GLU A 44 12.91 2.60 -9.16
C GLU A 44 12.88 3.86 -8.30
N ASN A 45 11.78 4.61 -8.35
CA ASN A 45 11.56 5.79 -7.51
C ASN A 45 11.13 5.44 -6.05
N GLY A 46 11.13 4.16 -5.66
CA GLY A 46 10.84 3.75 -4.29
C GLY A 46 9.42 4.09 -3.83
N LYS A 47 8.44 4.12 -4.74
CA LYS A 47 7.04 4.33 -4.38
C LYS A 47 6.53 3.14 -3.58
N ALA A 48 6.46 3.34 -2.28
CA ALA A 48 6.02 2.37 -1.30
C ALA A 48 5.43 3.10 -0.09
N ALA A 49 4.49 2.44 0.60
CA ALA A 49 3.87 2.96 1.81
C ALA A 49 3.42 1.84 2.73
N ILE A 50 3.41 2.12 4.04
CA ILE A 50 2.71 1.30 5.03
C ILE A 50 1.27 1.82 5.09
N VAL A 51 0.30 0.93 4.91
CA VAL A 51 -1.13 1.28 5.00
C VAL A 51 -1.50 1.43 6.48
N ARG A 52 -2.06 2.58 6.83
CA ARG A 52 -2.53 2.92 8.17
C ARG A 52 -3.76 3.81 8.08
N ASP A 53 -4.60 3.74 9.10
CA ASP A 53 -5.69 4.68 9.36
C ASP A 53 -6.71 4.77 8.20
N MET A 54 -7.00 3.63 7.55
CA MET A 54 -8.11 3.58 6.59
C MET A 54 -9.46 3.64 7.33
N PRO A 55 -10.49 4.35 6.80
CA PRO A 55 -11.77 4.55 7.51
C PRO A 55 -12.47 3.26 7.97
N ALA A 56 -12.26 2.15 7.24
CA ALA A 56 -12.76 0.82 7.56
C ALA A 56 -11.64 -0.23 7.73
N GLY A 57 -10.39 0.20 7.90
CA GLY A 57 -9.21 -0.66 7.96
C GLY A 57 -8.89 -1.40 6.65
N ILE A 58 -9.58 -1.08 5.56
CA ILE A 58 -9.45 -1.70 4.24
C ILE A 58 -9.45 -0.66 3.14
N GLY A 59 -8.79 -0.99 2.04
CA GLY A 59 -8.79 -0.20 0.82
C GLY A 59 -8.63 -1.07 -0.42
N ALA A 60 -8.85 -0.45 -1.58
CA ALA A 60 -8.59 -1.08 -2.86
C ALA A 60 -7.94 -0.06 -3.80
N GLY A 61 -6.98 -0.51 -4.61
CA GLY A 61 -6.24 0.37 -5.51
C GLY A 61 -5.77 -0.31 -6.80
N SER A 62 -5.01 0.41 -7.62
CA SER A 62 -4.47 -0.08 -8.91
C SER A 62 -3.86 -1.49 -8.82
N SER A 63 -3.98 -2.28 -9.89
CA SER A 63 -3.31 -3.58 -10.01
C SER A 63 -1.78 -3.48 -10.13
N GLU A 64 -1.25 -2.27 -10.32
CA GLU A 64 0.17 -1.98 -10.57
C GLU A 64 1.01 -1.82 -9.29
N PHE A 65 0.53 -2.30 -8.13
CA PHE A 65 1.34 -2.45 -6.92
C PHE A 65 1.22 -3.86 -6.33
N TYR A 66 2.25 -4.27 -5.60
CA TYR A 66 2.23 -5.46 -4.75
C TYR A 66 1.72 -5.09 -3.36
N VAL A 67 1.08 -6.06 -2.69
CA VAL A 67 0.68 -5.98 -1.28
C VAL A 67 1.53 -6.98 -0.51
N LEU A 68 2.35 -6.51 0.42
CA LEU A 68 3.09 -7.32 1.37
C LEU A 68 2.37 -7.30 2.70
N ARG A 69 1.71 -8.40 3.01
CA ARG A 69 1.09 -8.61 4.31
C ARG A 69 2.08 -9.32 5.23
N PRO A 70 2.31 -8.83 6.46
CA PRO A 70 3.04 -9.59 7.46
C PRO A 70 2.42 -10.99 7.64
N ALA A 71 3.25 -12.04 7.51
CA ALA A 71 2.77 -13.41 7.60
C ALA A 71 2.35 -13.79 9.03
N SER A 72 2.87 -13.07 10.03
CA SER A 72 2.57 -13.28 11.44
C SER A 72 2.81 -11.98 12.22
N LYS A 73 2.42 -11.94 13.50
CA LYS A 73 2.52 -10.74 14.35
C LYS A 73 3.96 -10.40 14.73
N GLU A 74 4.87 -11.37 14.62
CA GLU A 74 6.30 -11.23 14.88
C GLU A 74 7.00 -10.45 13.76
N ILE A 75 6.41 -10.39 12.56
CA ILE A 75 6.95 -9.64 11.43
C ILE A 75 6.33 -8.24 11.44
N SER A 76 7.15 -7.21 11.63
CA SER A 76 6.67 -5.84 11.58
C SER A 76 6.53 -5.33 10.14
N SER A 77 5.45 -4.61 9.83
CA SER A 77 5.29 -3.92 8.55
C SER A 77 6.41 -2.91 8.29
N SER A 78 6.94 -2.29 9.34
CA SER A 78 8.09 -1.38 9.24
C SER A 78 9.36 -2.08 8.74
N LEU A 79 9.61 -3.33 9.16
CA LEU A 79 10.72 -4.13 8.64
C LEU A 79 10.51 -4.46 7.16
N LEU A 80 9.31 -4.91 6.78
CA LEU A 80 8.99 -5.19 5.37
C LEU A 80 9.17 -3.94 4.50
N PHE A 81 8.74 -2.78 4.98
CA PHE A 81 8.91 -1.51 4.29
C PHE A 81 10.38 -1.14 4.12
N ALA A 82 11.20 -1.30 5.15
CA ALA A 82 12.64 -1.02 5.10
C ALA A 82 13.42 -1.94 4.14
N ILE A 83 12.94 -3.17 3.90
CA ILE A 83 13.56 -4.09 2.91
C ILE A 83 13.30 -3.62 1.47
N ILE A 84 12.13 -3.05 1.21
CA ILE A 84 11.73 -2.64 -0.14
C ILE A 84 12.21 -1.22 -0.49
N LYS A 85 12.15 -0.32 0.49
CA LYS A 85 12.55 1.06 0.32
C LYS A 85 13.99 1.18 0.82
N THR A 86 14.95 0.94 -0.07
CA THR A 86 16.40 1.08 0.17
C THR A 86 16.96 2.26 -0.59
#